data_AF-A0A6J2YR27-F1
#
_entry.id   AF-A0A6J2YR27-F1
#
_cell.length_a   1.000
_cell.length_b   1.000
_cell.length_c   1.000
_cell.angle_alpha   90.00
_cell.angle_beta   90.00
_cell.angle_gamma   90.00
#
_symmetry.space_group_name_H-M   'P 1'
#
loop_
_entity.id
_entity.type
_entity.pdbx_description
1 polymer ?
#
loop_
_entity_poly.entity_id
_entity_poly.type
_entity_poly.pdbx_seq_one_letter_code
_entity_poly.pdbx_strand_id
1 'polypeptide(L)'
;MSFGTSIFYSPYACPVWYRSAHAKQVDVALNETSRIITGCLKPTPLDKIHHLAGIAPPAIRREAAALKERSKAAATERHLLYGIQPAHQRLKSRQSFLRSTEDYEEPRTNVDLWEKTSNQHWMEPKEQLAPGSDENWETWRALNRLRTGTARSRDTLAKWGYHVDSNLCECGALQTTQHMYT
;
A
#
# COMPACT_ATOMS: atom_id res chain seq x y z
N MET A 1 -15.05 -14.63 8.34
CA MET A 1 -13.67 -14.52 8.86
C MET A 1 -13.20 -13.09 8.67
N SER A 2 -13.15 -12.30 9.74
CA SER A 2 -12.79 -10.88 9.72
C SER A 2 -11.27 -10.72 9.61
N PHE A 3 -10.69 -10.96 8.43
CA PHE A 3 -9.26 -10.74 8.16
C PHE A 3 -8.90 -9.27 7.91
N GLY A 4 -9.89 -8.38 7.79
CA GLY A 4 -9.66 -6.97 7.46
C GLY A 4 -9.15 -6.11 8.61
N THR A 5 -9.42 -6.45 9.87
CA THR A 5 -9.27 -5.48 10.98
C THR A 5 -7.82 -5.10 11.29
N SER A 6 -6.85 -6.02 11.21
CA SER A 6 -5.46 -5.75 11.61
C SER A 6 -4.80 -4.60 10.82
N ILE A 7 -5.04 -4.51 9.50
CA ILE A 7 -4.42 -3.47 8.66
C ILE A 7 -4.99 -2.07 8.97
N PHE A 8 -6.23 -2.01 9.47
CA PHE A 8 -6.88 -0.78 9.91
C PHE A 8 -6.48 -0.33 11.32
N TYR A 9 -5.88 -1.20 12.15
CA TYR A 9 -5.43 -0.86 13.52
C TYR A 9 -3.97 -0.37 13.61
N SER A 10 -3.18 -0.51 12.54
CA SER A 10 -1.84 0.11 12.45
C SER A 10 -1.76 1.65 12.63
N PRO A 11 -2.81 2.48 12.47
CA PRO A 11 -2.70 3.95 12.59
C PRO A 11 -2.30 4.45 13.97
N TYR A 12 -2.54 3.70 15.04
CA TYR A 12 -2.31 4.20 16.39
C TYR A 12 -0.82 4.47 16.67
N ALA A 13 0.07 3.59 16.18
CA ALA A 13 1.52 3.75 16.33
C ALA A 13 2.17 4.43 15.12
N CYS A 14 1.41 4.74 14.06
CA CYS A 14 1.92 5.35 12.83
C CYS A 14 2.72 6.66 13.06
N PRO A 15 2.27 7.61 13.91
CA PRO A 15 3.02 8.84 14.18
C PRO A 15 4.41 8.57 14.76
N VAL A 16 4.52 7.58 15.64
CA VAL A 16 5.77 7.19 16.29
C VAL A 16 6.70 6.46 15.31
N TRP A 17 6.14 5.70 14.38
CA TRP A 17 6.90 4.90 13.44
C TRP A 17 7.32 5.62 12.16
N TYR A 18 6.78 6.81 11.87
CA TYR A 18 7.03 7.55 10.62
C TYR A 18 8.51 7.67 10.24
N ARG A 19 9.42 7.79 11.21
CA ARG A 19 10.88 7.83 10.99
C ARG A 19 11.66 6.79 11.82
N SER A 20 11.01 5.72 12.24
CA SER A 20 11.69 4.62 12.95
C SER A 20 12.56 3.81 11.99
N ALA A 21 13.76 3.43 12.41
CA ALA A 21 14.62 2.51 11.64
C ALA A 21 13.98 1.12 11.44
N HIS A 22 13.06 0.73 12.33
CA HIS A 22 12.37 -0.57 12.28
C HIS A 22 11.07 -0.54 11.46
N ALA A 23 10.65 0.63 10.99
CA ALA A 23 9.45 0.83 10.17
C ALA A 23 9.39 -0.13 8.96
N LYS A 24 10.54 -0.39 8.35
CA LYS A 24 10.67 -1.30 7.20
C LYS A 24 10.31 -2.75 7.53
N GLN A 25 10.53 -3.21 8.76
CA GLN A 25 10.15 -4.58 9.18
C GLN A 25 8.64 -4.73 9.27
N VAL A 26 7.95 -3.69 9.79
CA VAL A 26 6.48 -3.63 9.83
C VAL A 26 5.91 -3.61 8.41
N ASP A 27 6.54 -2.87 7.50
CA ASP A 27 6.12 -2.78 6.10
C ASP A 27 6.14 -4.14 5.39
N VAL A 28 7.13 -5.00 5.69
CA VAL A 28 7.19 -6.36 5.12
C VAL A 28 5.96 -7.16 5.52
N ALA A 29 5.58 -7.14 6.80
CA ALA A 29 4.39 -7.85 7.29
C ALA A 29 3.11 -7.26 6.68
N LEU A 30 2.99 -5.93 6.62
CA LEU A 30 1.85 -5.26 6.01
C LEU A 30 1.71 -5.62 4.52
N ASN A 31 2.80 -5.57 3.77
CA ASN A 31 2.81 -5.90 2.35
C ASN A 31 2.40 -7.35 2.10
N GLU A 32 2.85 -8.29 2.95
CA GLU A 32 2.45 -9.69 2.86
C GLU A 32 0.96 -9.86 3.18
N THR A 33 0.45 -9.18 4.20
CA THR A 33 -1.00 -9.21 4.50
C THR A 33 -1.83 -8.62 3.36
N SER A 34 -1.39 -7.53 2.73
CA SER A 34 -2.07 -6.96 1.56
C SER A 34 -2.05 -7.93 0.38
N ARG A 35 -0.96 -8.70 0.16
CA ARG A 35 -0.94 -9.77 -0.86
C ARG A 35 -1.93 -10.88 -0.55
N ILE A 36 -2.01 -11.31 0.71
CA ILE A 36 -2.96 -12.34 1.14
C ILE A 36 -4.39 -11.88 0.91
N ILE A 37 -4.74 -10.64 1.26
CA ILE A 37 -6.11 -10.09 1.10
C ILE A 37 -6.45 -9.82 -0.37
N THR A 38 -5.49 -9.41 -1.19
CA THR A 38 -5.73 -9.16 -2.62
C THR A 38 -5.63 -10.44 -3.46
N GLY A 39 -5.06 -11.52 -2.93
CA GLY A 39 -4.82 -12.77 -3.65
C GLY A 39 -3.69 -12.66 -4.70
N CYS A 40 -2.96 -11.54 -4.71
CA CYS A 40 -1.85 -11.26 -5.61
C CYS A 40 -0.64 -12.17 -5.33
N LEU A 41 0.14 -12.45 -6.38
CA LEU A 41 1.35 -13.26 -6.27
C LEU A 41 2.54 -12.39 -5.84
N LYS A 42 3.61 -13.01 -5.32
CA LYS A 42 4.87 -12.33 -4.95
C LYS A 42 5.48 -11.43 -6.05
N PRO A 43 5.46 -11.78 -7.36
CA PRO A 43 5.94 -10.90 -8.42
C PRO A 43 5.12 -9.61 -8.62
N THR A 44 3.91 -9.50 -8.08
CA THR A 44 3.12 -8.27 -8.22
C THR A 44 3.84 -7.09 -7.55
N PRO A 45 4.01 -5.95 -8.25
CA PRO A 45 4.59 -4.73 -7.67
C PRO A 45 3.81 -4.24 -6.45
N LEU A 46 4.51 -3.70 -5.44
CA LEU A 46 3.90 -3.21 -4.20
C LEU A 46 2.90 -2.07 -4.44
N ASP A 47 3.24 -1.16 -5.34
CA ASP A 47 2.38 -0.03 -5.70
C ASP A 47 0.98 -0.51 -6.12
N LYS A 48 0.95 -1.52 -7.01
CA LYS A 48 -0.29 -2.13 -7.48
C LYS A 48 -1.10 -2.83 -6.38
N ILE A 49 -0.43 -3.41 -5.39
CA ILE A 49 -1.09 -4.11 -4.28
C ILE A 49 -1.85 -3.14 -3.40
N HIS A 50 -1.25 -1.99 -3.09
CA HIS A 50 -1.89 -0.96 -2.27
C HIS A 50 -3.12 -0.37 -2.95
N HIS A 51 -3.05 -0.14 -4.27
CA HIS A 51 -4.22 0.26 -5.06
C HIS A 51 -5.35 -0.78 -5.02
N LEU A 52 -5.05 -2.07 -5.17
CA LEU A 52 -6.07 -3.13 -5.11
C LEU A 52 -6.66 -3.32 -3.71
N ALA A 53 -5.83 -3.18 -2.68
CA ALA A 53 -6.25 -3.27 -1.28
C ALA A 53 -7.07 -2.04 -0.85
N GLY A 54 -7.11 -0.97 -1.64
CA GLY A 54 -7.83 0.25 -1.29
C GLY A 54 -7.21 0.97 -0.09
N ILE A 55 -5.90 0.86 0.10
CA ILE A 55 -5.20 1.40 1.27
C ILE A 55 -3.91 2.02 0.81
N ALA A 56 -3.66 3.27 1.21
CA ALA A 56 -2.42 3.97 0.88
C ALA A 56 -1.18 3.21 1.40
N PRO A 57 -0.03 3.30 0.71
CA PRO A 57 1.22 2.70 1.15
C PRO A 57 1.57 3.05 2.61
N PRO A 58 2.20 2.14 3.38
CA PRO A 58 2.49 2.35 4.80
C PRO A 58 3.27 3.64 5.10
N ALA A 59 4.20 4.03 4.24
CA ALA A 59 4.97 5.27 4.39
C ALA A 59 4.05 6.50 4.40
N ILE A 60 3.12 6.57 3.45
CA ILE A 60 2.17 7.67 3.28
C ILE A 60 1.20 7.74 4.46
N ARG A 61 0.70 6.58 4.91
CA ARG A 61 -0.19 6.51 6.07
C ARG A 61 0.50 6.97 7.36
N ARG A 62 1.78 6.64 7.51
CA ARG A 62 2.58 7.10 8.67
C ARG A 62 2.80 8.59 8.65
N GLU A 63 3.06 9.15 7.47
CA GLU A 63 3.21 10.59 7.25
C GLU A 63 1.95 11.34 7.62
N ALA A 64 0.82 11.00 7.00
CA ALA A 64 -0.46 11.64 7.27
C ALA A 64 -0.86 11.55 8.75
N ALA A 65 -0.64 10.39 9.39
CA ALA A 65 -0.90 10.23 10.82
C ALA A 65 0.01 11.12 11.68
N ALA A 66 1.30 11.20 11.35
CA ALA A 66 2.25 12.05 12.05
C ALA A 66 1.87 13.54 11.96
N LEU A 67 1.49 13.97 10.76
CA LEU A 67 1.04 15.32 10.48
C LEU A 67 -0.25 15.66 11.21
N LYS A 68 -1.24 14.77 11.18
CA LYS A 68 -2.50 14.94 11.93
C LYS A 68 -2.25 15.08 13.44
N GLU A 69 -1.31 14.29 13.98
CA GLU A 69 -0.95 14.37 15.40
C GLU A 69 -0.23 15.69 15.72
N ARG A 70 0.62 16.19 14.81
CA ARG A 70 1.26 17.51 14.94
C ARG A 70 0.23 18.64 14.94
N SER A 71 -0.76 18.60 14.05
CA SER A 71 -1.84 19.59 14.00
C SER A 71 -2.66 19.60 15.29
N LYS A 72 -3.01 18.43 15.85
CA LYS A 72 -3.68 18.34 17.16
C LYS A 72 -2.82 18.91 18.27
N ALA A 73 -1.52 18.59 18.27
CA ALA A 73 -0.57 19.09 19.25
C ALA A 73 -0.41 20.61 19.22
N ALA A 74 -0.59 21.24 18.05
CA ALA A 74 -0.58 22.69 17.92
C ALA A 74 -1.92 23.34 18.29
N ALA A 75 -3.05 22.68 17.98
CA ALA A 75 -4.39 23.23 18.17
C ALA A 75 -4.92 23.08 19.61
N THR A 76 -4.47 22.06 20.36
CA THR A 76 -5.06 21.71 21.66
C THR A 76 -4.06 21.93 22.79
N GLU A 77 -4.35 22.88 23.69
CA GLU A 77 -3.50 23.18 24.85
C GLU A 77 -3.35 21.99 25.82
N ARG A 78 -4.40 21.17 25.96
CA ARG A 78 -4.38 19.95 26.79
C ARG A 78 -3.59 18.79 26.17
N HIS A 79 -3.05 18.97 24.97
CA HIS A 79 -2.29 17.92 24.31
C HIS A 79 -0.92 17.76 24.98
N LEU A 80 -0.47 16.52 25.20
CA LEU A 80 0.79 16.25 25.88
C LEU A 80 2.01 16.85 25.18
N LEU A 81 1.91 17.08 23.87
CA LEU A 81 2.96 17.69 23.04
C LEU A 81 2.76 19.20 22.79
N TYR A 82 1.78 19.84 23.43
CA TYR A 82 1.53 21.27 23.27
C TYR A 82 2.70 22.09 23.83
N GLY A 83 3.21 23.03 23.04
CA GLY A 83 4.32 23.90 23.44
C GLY A 83 5.69 23.22 23.62
N ILE A 84 5.79 21.90 23.41
CA ILE A 84 7.06 21.17 23.57
C ILE A 84 7.99 21.49 22.39
N GLN A 85 9.20 21.95 22.72
CA GLN A 85 10.27 22.18 21.75
C GLN A 85 11.05 20.89 21.48
N PRO A 86 11.47 20.66 20.22
CA PRO A 86 12.28 19.49 19.88
C PRO A 86 13.61 19.52 20.64
N ALA A 87 13.93 18.42 21.31
CA ALA A 87 15.24 18.26 21.95
C ALA A 87 16.36 18.25 20.91
N HIS A 88 17.54 18.75 21.30
CA HIS A 88 18.72 18.73 20.44
C HIS A 88 19.07 17.29 20.04
N GLN A 89 19.31 17.07 18.74
CA GLN A 89 19.61 15.75 18.22
C GLN A 89 21.04 15.34 18.62
N ARG A 90 21.14 14.35 19.52
CA ARG A 90 22.44 13.77 19.91
C ARG A 90 23.04 12.84 18.85
N LEU A 91 22.20 12.08 18.14
CA LEU A 91 22.60 11.06 17.16
C LEU A 91 21.89 11.30 15.83
N LYS A 92 22.64 11.30 14.72
CA LYS A 92 22.09 11.49 13.35
C LYS A 92 20.98 10.50 12.99
N SER A 93 21.03 9.28 13.55
CA SER A 93 20.02 8.23 13.33
C SER A 93 18.71 8.48 14.08
N ARG A 94 18.72 9.27 15.15
CA ARG A 94 17.52 9.58 15.94
C ARG A 94 16.78 10.73 15.31
N GLN A 95 15.77 10.43 14.50
CA GLN A 95 14.83 11.41 13.99
C GLN A 95 13.70 11.57 15.02
N SER A 96 13.60 12.74 15.64
CA SER A 96 12.48 13.02 16.55
C SER A 96 11.23 13.35 15.77
N PHE A 97 10.07 12.94 16.29
CA PHE A 97 8.77 13.24 15.73
C PHE A 97 8.61 14.74 15.43
N LEU A 98 8.86 15.58 16.45
CA LEU A 98 8.67 17.03 16.36
C LEU A 98 9.51 17.65 15.23
N ARG A 99 10.77 17.23 15.07
CA ARG A 99 11.66 17.72 14.04
C ARG A 99 11.28 17.27 12.64
N SER A 100 10.80 16.03 12.51
CA SER A 100 10.35 15.50 11.22
C SER A 100 9.06 16.13 10.69
N THR A 101 8.38 16.91 11.53
CA THR A 101 7.13 17.61 11.21
C THR A 101 7.27 19.13 11.26
N GLU A 102 8.50 19.66 11.22
CA GLU A 102 8.78 21.11 11.27
C GLU A 102 8.37 21.84 9.99
N ASP A 103 8.55 21.22 8.81
CA ASP A 103 8.30 21.83 7.49
C ASP A 103 6.82 21.76 7.05
N TYR A 104 5.89 22.01 7.96
CA TYR A 104 4.47 21.72 7.72
C TYR A 104 3.75 22.77 6.85
N GLU A 105 3.49 22.41 5.59
CA GLU A 105 2.33 22.89 4.83
C GLU A 105 1.30 21.75 4.74
N GLU A 106 0.03 22.03 5.03
CA GLU A 106 -1.04 21.03 5.13
C GLU A 106 -1.13 20.07 3.94
N PRO A 107 -1.15 18.74 4.18
CA PRO A 107 -1.89 17.79 3.36
C PRO A 107 -3.15 17.34 4.12
N ARG A 108 -4.31 17.40 3.48
CA ARG A 108 -5.60 17.24 4.15
C ARG A 108 -5.96 15.77 4.41
N THR A 109 -5.45 14.83 3.61
CA THR A 109 -5.79 13.39 3.72
C THR A 109 -4.68 12.44 3.23
N ASN A 110 -4.82 11.14 3.54
CA ASN A 110 -3.95 10.07 3.01
C ASN A 110 -3.94 10.04 1.47
N VAL A 111 -5.10 10.31 0.86
CA VAL A 111 -5.30 10.28 -0.59
C VAL A 111 -4.50 11.38 -1.28
N ASP A 112 -4.52 12.61 -0.74
CA ASP A 112 -3.77 13.73 -1.31
C ASP A 112 -2.26 13.45 -1.37
N LEU A 113 -1.70 12.85 -0.30
CA LEU A 113 -0.29 12.45 -0.27
C LEU A 113 -0.01 11.28 -1.21
N TRP A 114 -0.98 10.36 -1.34
CA TRP A 114 -0.87 9.23 -2.25
C TRP A 114 -0.86 9.68 -3.71
N GLU A 115 -1.72 10.62 -4.10
CA GLU A 115 -1.73 11.21 -5.44
C GLU A 115 -0.42 11.92 -5.77
N LYS A 116 0.14 12.70 -4.83
CA LYS A 116 1.42 13.41 -5.04
C LYS A 116 2.62 12.47 -5.17
N THR A 117 2.59 11.34 -4.49
CA THR A 117 3.72 10.39 -4.43
C THR A 117 3.62 9.28 -5.48
N SER A 118 2.41 9.02 -6.00
CA SER A 118 2.20 7.98 -7.00
C SER A 118 2.78 8.41 -8.35
N ASN A 119 3.86 7.75 -8.77
CA ASN A 119 4.53 8.01 -10.04
C ASN A 119 3.82 7.32 -11.23
N GLN A 120 2.72 6.59 -11.02
CA GLN A 120 2.07 5.79 -12.06
C GLN A 120 0.55 5.98 -12.06
N HIS A 121 0.01 6.46 -13.19
CA HIS A 121 -1.43 6.50 -13.48
C HIS A 121 -2.00 5.10 -13.83
N TRP A 122 -1.81 4.10 -12.96
CA TRP A 122 -2.42 2.79 -13.17
C TRP A 122 -3.86 2.73 -12.66
N MET A 123 -4.10 3.23 -11.45
CA MET A 123 -5.43 3.40 -10.85
C MET A 123 -5.46 4.67 -10.01
N GLU A 124 -6.64 5.29 -9.92
CA GLU A 124 -6.84 6.42 -9.01
C GLU A 124 -6.64 5.97 -7.55
N PRO A 125 -5.80 6.67 -6.77
CA PRO A 125 -5.70 6.47 -5.33
C PRO A 125 -7.07 6.65 -4.65
N LYS A 126 -7.61 5.58 -4.07
CA LYS A 126 -8.86 5.62 -3.29
C LYS A 126 -8.74 4.72 -2.07
N GLU A 127 -9.26 5.18 -0.94
CA GLU A 127 -9.37 4.37 0.28
C GLU A 127 -10.58 3.43 0.24
N GLN A 128 -10.77 2.75 -0.88
CA GLN A 128 -11.86 1.83 -1.15
C GLN A 128 -11.31 0.64 -1.93
N LEU A 129 -11.83 -0.56 -1.64
CA LEU A 129 -11.44 -1.76 -2.36
C LEU A 129 -11.74 -1.61 -3.86
N ALA A 130 -10.90 -2.22 -4.68
CA ALA A 130 -11.15 -2.25 -6.12
C ALA A 130 -12.50 -2.94 -6.42
N PRO A 131 -13.12 -2.63 -7.58
CA PRO A 131 -14.39 -3.25 -7.99
C PRO A 131 -14.32 -4.78 -7.96
N GLY A 132 -15.43 -5.45 -7.67
CA GLY A 132 -15.50 -6.92 -7.56
C GLY A 132 -14.97 -7.46 -6.23
N SER A 133 -14.83 -6.61 -5.21
CA SER A 133 -14.55 -7.02 -3.84
C SER A 133 -15.76 -7.65 -3.13
N ASP A 134 -16.97 -7.38 -3.64
CA ASP A 134 -18.21 -8.01 -3.18
C ASP A 134 -18.39 -9.45 -3.72
N GLU A 135 -17.57 -9.83 -4.71
CA GLU A 135 -17.58 -11.18 -5.28
C GLU A 135 -16.96 -12.20 -4.32
N ASN A 136 -17.17 -13.49 -4.61
CA ASN A 136 -16.52 -14.55 -3.86
C ASN A 136 -14.98 -14.45 -3.95
N TRP A 137 -14.30 -15.05 -2.97
CA TRP A 137 -12.84 -15.01 -2.85
C TRP A 137 -12.09 -15.47 -4.12
N GLU A 138 -12.60 -16.50 -4.80
CA GLU A 138 -11.95 -17.07 -5.99
C GLU A 138 -12.01 -16.10 -7.16
N THR A 139 -13.19 -15.50 -7.39
CA THR A 139 -13.41 -14.46 -8.40
C THR A 139 -12.57 -13.21 -8.09
N TRP A 140 -12.61 -12.71 -6.85
CA TRP A 140 -11.81 -11.56 -6.41
C TRP A 140 -10.30 -11.77 -6.67
N ARG A 141 -9.79 -12.94 -6.26
CA ARG A 141 -8.39 -13.34 -6.49
C ARG A 141 -8.05 -13.43 -7.98
N ALA A 142 -8.92 -14.01 -8.80
CA ALA A 142 -8.71 -14.12 -10.24
C ALA A 142 -8.67 -12.73 -10.90
N LEU A 143 -9.63 -11.87 -10.57
CA LEU A 143 -9.70 -10.48 -11.07
C LEU A 143 -8.44 -9.68 -10.73
N ASN A 144 -7.96 -9.76 -9.50
CA ASN A 144 -6.77 -9.02 -9.08
C ASN A 144 -5.49 -9.50 -9.78
N ARG A 145 -5.39 -10.80 -10.04
CA ARG A 145 -4.29 -11.36 -10.83
C ARG A 145 -4.36 -10.92 -12.28
N LEU A 146 -5.55 -10.88 -12.86
CA LEU A 146 -5.80 -10.39 -14.22
C LEU A 146 -5.39 -8.92 -14.34
N ARG A 147 -5.88 -8.05 -13.43
CA ARG A 147 -5.53 -6.62 -13.37
C ARG A 147 -4.03 -6.37 -13.31
N THR A 148 -3.32 -7.20 -12.54
CA THR A 148 -1.88 -7.04 -12.32
C THR A 148 -1.00 -7.70 -13.37
N GLY A 149 -1.60 -8.41 -14.35
CA GLY A 149 -0.86 -9.17 -15.35
C GLY A 149 -0.15 -10.41 -14.78
N THR A 150 -0.63 -10.92 -13.64
CA THR A 150 -0.07 -12.10 -12.95
C THR A 150 -1.04 -13.29 -12.92
N ALA A 151 -2.12 -13.22 -13.71
CA ALA A 151 -3.04 -14.33 -13.91
C ALA A 151 -2.35 -15.50 -14.62
N ARG A 152 -2.92 -16.69 -14.43
CA ARG A 152 -2.43 -17.91 -15.09
C ARG A 152 -2.83 -17.87 -16.56
N SER A 153 -1.89 -17.53 -17.41
CA SER A 153 -1.95 -17.71 -18.87
C SER A 153 -0.80 -18.62 -19.33
N ARG A 154 -0.92 -19.28 -20.49
CA ARG A 154 0.14 -20.14 -21.04
C ARG A 154 1.48 -19.39 -21.14
N ASP A 155 1.45 -18.12 -21.57
CA ASP A 155 2.65 -17.25 -21.58
C ASP A 155 3.25 -17.06 -20.17
N THR A 156 2.45 -16.77 -19.15
CA THR A 156 2.96 -16.63 -17.77
C THR A 156 3.50 -17.94 -17.20
N LEU A 157 2.87 -19.08 -17.53
CA LEU A 157 3.31 -20.40 -17.09
C LEU A 157 4.67 -20.75 -17.69
N ALA A 158 4.85 -20.48 -18.99
CA ALA A 158 6.14 -20.64 -19.66
C ALA A 158 7.22 -19.72 -19.07
N LYS A 159 6.89 -18.45 -18.77
CA LYS A 159 7.80 -17.51 -18.07
C LYS A 159 8.21 -17.99 -16.68
N TRP A 160 7.36 -18.75 -16.01
CA TRP A 160 7.65 -19.37 -14.71
C TRP A 160 8.36 -20.73 -14.82
N GLY A 161 8.66 -21.20 -16.04
CA GLY A 161 9.37 -22.46 -16.29
C GLY A 161 8.50 -23.71 -16.14
N TYR A 162 7.17 -23.57 -16.14
CA TYR A 162 6.28 -24.73 -16.21
C TYR A 162 6.26 -25.30 -17.63
N HIS A 163 6.14 -26.62 -17.74
CA HIS A 163 5.99 -27.27 -19.04
C HIS A 163 4.61 -26.93 -19.62
N VAL A 164 4.61 -26.26 -20.77
CA VAL A 164 3.42 -25.93 -21.54
C VAL A 164 3.68 -26.37 -22.97
N ASP A 165 2.80 -27.19 -23.54
CA ASP A 165 3.00 -27.74 -24.89
C ASP A 165 3.01 -26.64 -25.97
N SER A 166 2.28 -25.54 -25.73
CA SER A 166 2.28 -24.35 -26.58
C SER A 166 1.84 -23.11 -25.80
N ASN A 167 2.44 -21.96 -26.12
CA ASN A 167 2.06 -20.65 -25.55
C ASN A 167 0.92 -19.96 -26.31
N LEU A 168 0.40 -20.61 -27.36
CA LEU A 168 -0.64 -20.07 -28.21
C LEU A 168 -2.03 -20.36 -27.64
N CYS A 169 -3.00 -19.52 -27.98
CA CYS A 169 -4.42 -19.71 -27.78
C CYS A 169 -5.02 -20.52 -28.95
N GLU A 170 -6.27 -20.95 -28.84
CA GLU A 170 -6.98 -21.68 -29.91
C GLU A 170 -7.11 -20.86 -31.20
N CYS A 171 -7.13 -19.52 -31.08
CA CYS A 171 -7.10 -18.60 -32.23
C CYS A 171 -5.70 -18.41 -32.85
N GLY A 172 -4.67 -19.08 -32.33
CA GLY A 172 -3.29 -19.00 -32.84
C GLY A 172 -2.46 -17.82 -32.33
N ALA A 173 -3.03 -16.89 -31.55
CA ALA A 173 -2.30 -15.79 -30.91
C ALA A 173 -1.65 -16.21 -29.59
N LEU A 174 -0.65 -15.47 -29.08
CA LEU A 174 -0.07 -15.74 -27.76
C LEU A 174 -1.11 -15.55 -26.65
N GLN A 175 -1.28 -16.56 -25.79
CA GLN A 175 -2.21 -16.50 -24.66
C GLN A 175 -1.60 -15.68 -23.52
N THR A 176 -1.65 -14.35 -23.68
CA THR A 176 -1.30 -13.37 -22.64
C THR A 176 -2.53 -13.02 -21.79
N THR A 177 -2.32 -12.39 -20.64
CA THR A 177 -3.45 -11.89 -19.82
C THR A 177 -4.28 -10.84 -20.55
N GLN A 178 -3.69 -10.08 -21.47
CA GLN A 178 -4.40 -9.08 -22.26
C GLN A 178 -5.29 -9.72 -23.33
N HIS A 179 -4.80 -10.82 -23.93
CA HIS A 179 -5.57 -11.61 -24.88
C HIS A 179 -6.79 -12.29 -24.26
N MET A 180 -6.82 -12.49 -22.94
CA MET A 180 -8.00 -13.03 -22.24
C MET A 180 -9.18 -12.04 -22.15
N TYR A 181 -8.98 -10.75 -22.47
CA TYR A 181 -10.05 -9.75 -22.48
C TYR A 181 -10.68 -9.53 -23.86
N THR A 182 -10.12 -10.14 -24.90
CA THR A 182 -10.51 -9.97 -26.32
C THR A 182 -11.09 -11.25 -26.86
#